data_AF-A0A9P8INR3-F1
#
_entry.id   AF-A0A9P8INR3-F1
#
_cell.length_a   1.000
_cell.length_b   1.000
_cell.length_c   1.000
_cell.angle_alpha   90.00
_cell.angle_beta   90.00
_cell.angle_gamma   90.00
#
_symmetry.space_group_name_H-M   'P 1'
#
loop_
_entity.id
_entity.type
_entity.pdbx_description
1 polymer ?
#
loop_
_entity_poly.entity_id
_entity_poly.type
_entity_poly.pdbx_seq_one_letter_code
_entity_poly.pdbx_strand_id
1 'polypeptide(L)'
;MALLLGTSYVSLLFILLFFCQFLEAIDLSVKHPAGGQLKIRLDYGLATQPLRGVPESRRQESQHRYLWSSYLVFNEPVSSITDGQLRMMAQVAHKEMETDMQKYKPGVFLQGGRPKYLPSVMTIVAFENEIIFSSSQKGMDGFLNDWPQSPVKLALDRCSALWRDRVINDPSSNANPAAGHKNKAKCGEVNSFHQYYMTHTTPISEVDPKVRVTTVLKVGRDYKILAPCGTDKNGQDEKEFWGCNLLVRDQNVHYIGEDEIAKGFALHKIAGGVRRTGQIQMCTRNHIIWDDE
;
A
#
# COMPACT_ATOMS: atom_id res chain seq x y z
N MET A 1 33.55 0.20 -51.19
CA MET A 1 32.99 -0.69 -50.15
C MET A 1 33.26 -0.26 -48.71
N ALA A 2 34.21 0.65 -48.42
CA ALA A 2 34.48 1.10 -47.03
C ALA A 2 33.50 2.17 -46.48
N LEU A 3 32.82 2.95 -47.34
CA LEU A 3 31.89 4.01 -46.88
C LEU A 3 30.50 3.52 -46.45
N LEU A 4 30.09 2.31 -46.83
CA LEU A 4 28.75 1.76 -46.52
C LEU A 4 28.70 1.03 -45.17
N LEU A 5 29.85 0.64 -44.62
CA LEU A 5 29.95 -0.02 -43.31
C LEU A 5 29.87 1.00 -42.16
N GLY A 6 30.45 2.19 -42.30
CA GLY A 6 30.47 3.21 -41.23
C GLY A 6 29.10 3.79 -40.88
N THR A 7 28.20 3.95 -41.86
CA THR A 7 26.84 4.48 -41.63
C THR A 7 25.93 3.50 -40.88
N SER A 8 26.16 2.20 -41.06
CA SER A 8 25.40 1.14 -40.38
C SER A 8 25.75 1.06 -38.89
N TYR A 9 27.02 1.24 -38.51
CA TYR A 9 27.45 1.26 -37.11
C TYR A 9 26.97 2.50 -36.36
N VAL A 10 27.00 3.68 -36.99
CA VAL A 10 26.48 4.92 -36.40
C VAL A 10 24.97 4.82 -36.16
N SER A 11 24.22 4.26 -37.12
CA SER A 11 22.78 4.04 -36.97
C SER A 11 22.44 3.05 -35.86
N LEU A 12 23.21 1.95 -35.73
CA LEU A 12 23.05 0.99 -34.64
C LEU A 12 23.40 1.61 -33.27
N LEU A 13 24.41 2.46 -33.20
CA LEU A 13 24.79 3.19 -31.98
C LEU A 13 23.73 4.21 -31.59
N PHE A 14 23.14 4.92 -32.55
CA PHE A 14 21.99 5.81 -32.31
C PHE A 14 20.77 5.04 -31.84
N ILE A 15 20.47 3.86 -32.42
CA ILE A 15 19.38 2.99 -31.96
C ILE A 15 19.66 2.47 -30.55
N LEU A 16 20.89 2.04 -30.24
CA LEU A 16 21.29 1.60 -28.90
C LEU A 16 21.24 2.74 -27.87
N LEU A 17 21.68 3.95 -28.23
CA LEU A 17 21.58 5.13 -27.38
C LEU A 17 20.12 5.56 -27.18
N PHE A 18 19.27 5.43 -28.20
CA PHE A 18 17.83 5.61 -28.07
C PHE A 18 17.22 4.54 -27.15
N PHE A 19 17.62 3.27 -27.28
CA PHE A 19 17.16 2.17 -26.43
C PHE A 19 17.63 2.28 -24.97
N CYS A 20 18.83 2.82 -24.74
CA CYS A 20 19.33 3.10 -23.39
C CYS A 20 18.53 4.19 -22.66
N GLN A 21 17.84 5.08 -23.39
CA GLN A 21 16.96 6.10 -22.79
C GLN A 21 15.61 5.55 -22.33
N PHE A 22 15.28 4.28 -22.62
CA PHE A 22 14.04 3.64 -22.13
C PHE A 22 14.20 2.88 -20.80
N LEU A 23 15.35 3.02 -20.13
CA LEU A 23 15.53 2.56 -18.75
C LEU A 23 15.18 3.71 -17.77
N GLU A 24 13.95 4.22 -17.84
CA GLU A 24 13.46 5.25 -16.91
C GLU A 24 13.10 4.60 -15.56
N ALA A 25 14.13 4.42 -14.73
CA ALA A 25 14.01 4.05 -13.32
C ALA A 25 13.41 5.20 -12.50
N ILE A 26 12.84 4.89 -11.34
CA ILE A 26 12.35 5.91 -10.40
C ILE A 26 13.56 6.63 -9.77
N ASP A 27 13.56 7.96 -9.78
CA ASP A 27 14.65 8.79 -9.25
C ASP A 27 14.63 8.81 -7.71
N LEU A 28 15.20 7.78 -7.09
CA LEU A 28 15.37 7.67 -5.64
C LEU A 28 16.70 8.28 -5.15
N SER A 29 17.28 9.24 -5.87
CA SER A 29 18.52 9.90 -5.43
C SER A 29 18.29 10.87 -4.27
N VAL A 30 17.07 11.40 -4.14
CA VAL A 30 16.68 12.38 -3.13
C VAL A 30 15.34 12.00 -2.51
N LYS A 31 15.27 12.08 -1.17
CA LYS A 31 14.00 12.00 -0.44
C LYS A 31 13.24 13.31 -0.60
N HIS A 32 12.01 13.25 -1.11
CA HIS A 32 11.16 14.44 -1.24
C HIS A 32 10.25 14.64 -0.02
N PRO A 33 9.99 15.90 0.40
CA PRO A 33 9.04 16.18 1.46
C PRO A 33 7.61 15.89 1.01
N ALA A 34 6.74 15.55 1.97
CA ALA A 34 5.34 15.26 1.71
C ALA A 34 4.56 16.48 1.24
N GLY A 35 3.74 16.29 0.21
CA GLY A 35 2.80 17.31 -0.26
C GLY A 35 1.40 17.08 0.32
N GLY A 36 0.45 17.94 -0.07
CA GLY A 36 -0.96 17.76 0.27
C GLY A 36 -1.29 17.99 1.76
N GLN A 37 -2.56 17.80 2.09
CA GLN A 37 -3.09 18.01 3.44
C GLN A 37 -2.95 16.75 4.31
N LEU A 38 -3.02 15.56 3.71
CA LEU A 38 -2.86 14.29 4.43
C LEU A 38 -1.41 13.84 4.50
N LYS A 39 -0.49 14.53 3.81
CA LYS A 39 0.95 14.33 3.87
C LYS A 39 1.38 12.91 3.50
N ILE A 40 0.68 12.32 2.55
CA ILE A 40 1.03 11.02 1.97
C ILE A 40 2.37 11.12 1.27
N ARG A 41 3.29 10.22 1.61
CA ARG A 41 4.65 10.20 1.09
C ARG A 41 5.18 8.78 0.94
N LEU A 42 6.17 8.61 0.08
CA LEU A 42 6.91 7.36 -0.05
C LEU A 42 7.58 6.99 1.29
N ASP A 43 7.45 5.75 1.74
CA ASP A 43 8.34 5.15 2.74
C ASP A 43 9.72 4.98 2.09
N TYR A 44 10.51 6.05 2.16
CA TYR A 44 11.78 6.16 1.46
C TYR A 44 12.80 5.14 1.98
N GLY A 45 12.78 4.85 3.28
CA GLY A 45 13.65 3.85 3.90
C GLY A 45 13.38 2.46 3.34
N LEU A 46 12.10 2.10 3.20
CA LEU A 46 11.71 0.83 2.57
C LEU A 46 12.10 0.79 1.08
N ALA A 47 11.88 1.88 0.35
CA ALA A 47 12.17 1.95 -1.09
C ALA A 47 13.67 1.89 -1.40
N THR A 48 14.53 2.40 -0.51
CA THR A 48 15.99 2.46 -0.71
C THR A 48 16.76 1.35 0.01
N GLN A 49 16.06 0.49 0.75
CA GLN A 49 16.67 -0.56 1.58
C GLN A 49 17.74 -1.37 0.80
N PRO A 50 18.92 -1.61 1.41
CA PRO A 50 19.95 -2.45 0.80
C PRO A 50 19.45 -3.88 0.55
N LEU A 51 19.76 -4.43 -0.61
CA LEU A 51 19.48 -5.83 -0.93
C LEU A 51 20.76 -6.65 -0.78
N ARG A 52 20.69 -7.71 0.03
CA ARG A 52 21.84 -8.59 0.29
C ARG A 52 22.38 -9.16 -1.01
N GLY A 53 23.68 -8.95 -1.27
CA GLY A 53 24.36 -9.47 -2.45
C GLY A 53 24.08 -8.72 -3.76
N VAL A 54 23.31 -7.61 -3.72
CA VAL A 54 23.01 -6.79 -4.91
C VAL A 54 23.54 -5.38 -4.71
N PRO A 55 24.63 -4.99 -5.40
CA PRO A 55 25.11 -3.61 -5.41
C PRO A 55 24.03 -2.67 -5.93
N GLU A 56 23.97 -1.45 -5.40
CA GLU A 56 22.98 -0.43 -5.79
C GLU A 56 22.97 -0.16 -7.30
N SER A 57 24.16 -0.07 -7.92
CA SER A 57 24.33 0.14 -9.37
C SER A 57 23.77 -0.97 -10.26
N ARG A 58 23.47 -2.15 -9.70
CA ARG A 58 22.88 -3.30 -10.42
C ARG A 58 21.46 -3.61 -9.98
N ARG A 59 20.88 -2.79 -9.11
CA ARG A 59 19.52 -3.01 -8.62
C ARG A 59 18.53 -2.75 -9.73
N GLN A 60 17.67 -3.73 -9.99
CA GLN A 60 16.56 -3.55 -10.90
C GLN A 60 15.43 -2.84 -10.17
N GLU A 61 14.71 -1.99 -10.90
CA GLU A 61 13.55 -1.26 -10.42
C GLU A 61 12.49 -2.16 -9.74
N SER A 62 12.31 -3.39 -10.24
CA SER A 62 11.39 -4.40 -9.69
C SER A 62 11.79 -4.93 -8.31
N GLN A 63 13.04 -4.71 -7.89
CA GLN A 63 13.59 -5.16 -6.62
C GLN A 63 13.40 -4.14 -5.49
N HIS A 64 13.00 -2.91 -5.80
CA HIS A 64 12.59 -1.95 -4.77
C HIS A 64 11.23 -2.35 -4.16
N ARG A 65 10.91 -1.80 -2.99
CA ARG A 65 9.63 -1.98 -2.33
C ARG A 65 8.97 -0.62 -2.15
N TYR A 66 7.93 -0.38 -2.93
CA TYR A 66 7.26 0.91 -2.97
C TYR A 66 5.98 0.87 -2.15
N LEU A 67 5.88 1.80 -1.20
CA LEU A 67 4.74 1.96 -0.32
C LEU A 67 4.61 3.44 0.04
N TRP A 68 3.39 3.98 -0.07
CA TRP A 68 3.09 5.33 0.38
C TRP A 68 2.22 5.27 1.62
N SER A 69 2.54 6.13 2.58
CA SER A 69 1.82 6.17 3.84
C SER A 69 1.84 7.56 4.46
N SER A 70 0.96 7.75 5.43
CA SER A 70 0.94 8.89 6.36
C SER A 70 0.28 8.44 7.65
N TYR A 71 0.52 9.21 8.70
CA TYR A 71 0.01 8.97 10.02
C TYR A 71 -0.43 10.29 10.64
N LEU A 72 -1.68 10.35 11.07
CA LEU A 72 -2.31 11.53 11.66
C LEU A 72 -2.75 11.21 13.09
N VAL A 73 -2.48 12.13 14.00
CA VAL A 73 -2.99 12.10 15.37
C VAL A 73 -3.87 13.32 15.58
N PHE A 74 -5.10 13.10 16.02
CA PHE A 74 -6.13 14.11 16.24
C PHE A 74 -6.20 14.52 17.72
N ASN A 75 -6.80 15.69 17.97
CA ASN A 75 -7.04 16.18 19.33
C ASN A 75 -8.15 15.38 20.04
N GLU A 76 -9.17 14.95 19.29
CA GLU A 76 -10.30 14.17 19.82
C GLU A 76 -10.37 12.79 19.16
N PRO A 77 -11.14 11.85 19.72
CA PRO A 77 -11.31 10.53 19.14
C PRO A 77 -11.84 10.57 17.71
N VAL A 78 -11.20 9.82 16.82
CA VAL A 78 -11.57 9.72 15.40
C VAL A 78 -12.89 9.00 15.22
N SER A 79 -13.43 8.33 16.25
CA SER A 79 -14.80 7.78 16.26
C SER A 79 -15.88 8.82 15.92
N SER A 80 -15.62 10.11 16.14
CA SER A 80 -16.52 11.20 15.73
C SER A 80 -16.51 11.48 14.21
N ILE A 81 -15.50 10.99 13.47
CA ILE A 81 -15.40 11.12 12.02
C ILE A 81 -16.30 10.09 11.37
N THR A 82 -17.17 10.51 10.46
CA THR A 82 -18.11 9.59 9.78
C THR A 82 -17.41 8.69 8.76
N ASP A 83 -17.99 7.53 8.46
CA ASP A 83 -17.45 6.60 7.48
C ASP A 83 -17.34 7.23 6.08
N GLY A 84 -18.32 8.03 5.67
CA GLY A 84 -18.24 8.82 4.43
C GLY A 84 -17.09 9.82 4.39
N GLN A 85 -16.72 10.42 5.54
CA GLN A 85 -15.53 11.27 5.64
C GLN A 85 -14.25 10.43 5.54
N LEU A 86 -14.19 9.26 6.18
CA LEU A 86 -13.06 8.34 6.05
C LEU A 86 -12.87 7.86 4.61
N ARG A 87 -13.96 7.57 3.89
CA ARG A 87 -13.93 7.27 2.44
C ARG A 87 -13.32 8.43 1.66
N MET A 88 -13.80 9.66 1.87
CA MET A 88 -13.27 10.84 1.16
C MET A 88 -11.80 11.09 1.51
N MET A 89 -11.38 10.91 2.77
CA MET A 89 -9.99 10.99 3.18
C MET A 89 -9.12 9.97 2.45
N ALA A 90 -9.56 8.71 2.34
CA ALA A 90 -8.84 7.69 1.58
C ALA A 90 -8.70 8.04 0.08
N GLN A 91 -9.72 8.66 -0.52
CA GLN A 91 -9.68 9.14 -1.92
C GLN A 91 -8.67 10.28 -2.09
N VAL A 92 -8.68 11.26 -1.20
CA VAL A 92 -7.69 12.35 -1.17
C VAL A 92 -6.29 11.78 -0.97
N ALA A 93 -6.12 10.82 -0.06
CA ALA A 93 -4.84 10.18 0.20
C ALA A 93 -4.31 9.41 -1.02
N HIS A 94 -5.19 8.72 -1.76
CA HIS A 94 -4.82 8.09 -3.02
C HIS A 94 -4.31 9.11 -4.04
N LYS A 95 -5.01 10.24 -4.21
CA LYS A 95 -4.58 11.32 -5.11
C LYS A 95 -3.25 11.95 -4.68
N GLU A 96 -3.03 12.11 -3.38
CA GLU A 96 -1.75 12.60 -2.86
C GLU A 96 -0.62 11.60 -3.14
N MET A 97 -0.85 10.28 -3.02
CA MET A 97 0.09 9.24 -3.45
C MET A 97 0.42 9.34 -4.95
N GLU A 98 -0.58 9.51 -5.83
CA GLU A 98 -0.34 9.70 -7.27
C GLU A 98 0.54 10.92 -7.53
N THR A 99 0.32 12.00 -6.78
CA THR A 99 1.06 13.27 -6.89
C THR A 99 2.48 13.14 -6.36
N ASP A 100 2.65 12.51 -5.20
CA ASP A 100 3.96 12.32 -4.56
C ASP A 100 4.86 11.43 -5.42
N MET A 101 4.29 10.38 -6.03
CA MET A 101 4.99 9.52 -6.99
C MET A 101 5.59 10.30 -8.17
N GLN A 102 4.93 11.37 -8.67
CA GLN A 102 5.46 12.16 -9.78
C GLN A 102 6.77 12.90 -9.45
N LYS A 103 7.03 13.19 -8.16
CA LYS A 103 8.26 13.87 -7.75
C LYS A 103 9.51 13.04 -8.06
N TYR A 104 9.36 11.71 -8.04
CA TYR A 104 10.41 10.75 -8.33
C TYR A 104 10.56 10.44 -9.84
N LYS A 105 10.00 11.30 -10.71
CA LYS A 105 10.10 11.23 -12.18
C LYS A 105 9.95 9.81 -12.74
N PRO A 106 8.89 9.08 -12.35
CA PRO A 106 8.77 7.70 -12.74
C PRO A 106 8.60 7.61 -14.25
N GLY A 107 9.24 6.64 -14.89
CA GLY A 107 9.04 6.42 -16.31
C GLY A 107 7.57 6.26 -16.64
N VAL A 108 7.07 7.07 -17.58
CA VAL A 108 5.67 7.04 -18.03
C VAL A 108 5.64 6.26 -19.32
N PHE A 109 4.79 5.23 -19.41
CA PHE A 109 4.51 4.64 -20.73
C PHE A 109 3.93 5.72 -21.63
N LEU A 110 4.61 5.96 -22.75
CA LEU A 110 4.18 6.81 -23.85
C LEU A 110 2.67 6.62 -24.07
N GLN A 111 1.91 7.70 -23.87
CA GLN A 111 0.45 7.83 -24.00
C GLN A 111 -0.38 7.25 -22.84
N GLY A 112 -0.66 8.07 -21.82
CA GLY A 112 -1.75 7.85 -20.86
C GLY A 112 -1.51 6.77 -19.80
N GLY A 113 -0.30 6.19 -19.72
CA GLY A 113 0.02 5.10 -18.82
C GLY A 113 0.17 5.53 -17.36
N ARG A 114 -0.49 4.80 -16.44
CA ARG A 114 -0.21 4.86 -14.99
C ARG A 114 1.25 4.42 -14.74
N PRO A 115 2.02 5.10 -13.87
CA PRO A 115 3.37 4.65 -13.54
C PRO A 115 3.39 3.20 -13.04
N LYS A 116 4.32 2.38 -13.55
CA LYS A 116 4.35 0.91 -13.32
C LYS A 116 4.35 0.52 -11.85
N TYR A 117 5.07 1.27 -11.02
CA TYR A 117 5.24 1.00 -9.59
C TYR A 117 4.36 1.86 -8.69
N LEU A 118 3.44 2.64 -9.26
CA LEU A 118 2.40 3.30 -8.47
C LEU A 118 1.45 2.24 -7.90
N PRO A 119 1.28 2.15 -6.57
CA PRO A 119 0.33 1.24 -5.94
C PRO A 119 -1.10 1.49 -6.41
N SER A 120 -1.87 0.41 -6.50
CA SER A 120 -3.23 0.47 -7.06
C SER A 120 -4.22 1.18 -6.14
N VAL A 121 -4.06 0.95 -4.84
CA VAL A 121 -5.05 1.26 -3.80
C VAL A 121 -4.45 2.03 -2.62
N MET A 122 -5.30 2.70 -1.87
CA MET A 122 -4.99 3.36 -0.59
C MET A 122 -5.92 2.84 0.49
N THR A 123 -5.36 2.39 1.61
CA THR A 123 -6.12 1.92 2.78
C THR A 123 -6.04 2.95 3.88
N ILE A 124 -7.15 3.17 4.56
CA ILE A 124 -7.25 3.98 5.79
C ILE A 124 -7.61 3.06 6.94
N VAL A 125 -6.98 3.25 8.10
CA VAL A 125 -7.27 2.58 9.36
C VAL A 125 -7.44 3.66 10.42
N ALA A 126 -8.62 3.73 11.04
CA ALA A 126 -8.99 4.73 12.03
C ALA A 126 -9.33 4.07 13.37
N PHE A 127 -8.68 4.50 14.44
CA PHE A 127 -8.78 3.95 15.79
C PHE A 127 -8.43 5.03 16.81
N GLU A 128 -9.03 4.99 18.00
CA GLU A 128 -8.76 5.95 19.08
C GLU A 128 -8.73 7.41 18.59
N ASN A 129 -7.58 8.09 18.61
CA ASN A 129 -7.37 9.45 18.11
C ASN A 129 -6.52 9.48 16.82
N GLU A 130 -6.38 8.35 16.14
CA GLU A 130 -5.33 8.13 15.14
C GLU A 130 -5.88 7.62 13.81
N ILE A 131 -5.21 8.02 12.74
CA ILE A 131 -5.46 7.51 11.39
C ILE A 131 -4.14 7.14 10.73
N ILE A 132 -4.08 5.91 10.23
CA ILE A 132 -3.02 5.41 9.37
C ILE A 132 -3.54 5.35 7.93
N PHE A 133 -2.77 5.92 7.01
CA PHE A 133 -2.93 5.72 5.57
C PHE A 133 -1.81 4.84 5.06
N SER A 134 -2.14 3.81 4.28
CA SER A 134 -1.15 2.90 3.71
C SER A 134 -1.59 2.37 2.36
N SER A 135 -0.75 2.52 1.34
CA SER A 135 -1.00 1.93 0.04
C SER A 135 -0.77 0.42 0.05
N SER A 136 -1.23 -0.26 -1.00
CA SER A 136 -0.62 -1.57 -1.32
C SER A 136 0.87 -1.43 -1.60
N GLN A 137 1.65 -2.52 -1.50
CA GLN A 137 3.05 -2.53 -1.89
C GLN A 137 3.23 -2.85 -3.39
N LYS A 138 4.18 -2.19 -4.05
CA LYS A 138 4.68 -2.55 -5.40
C LYS A 138 6.16 -2.94 -5.37
N GLY A 139 6.60 -3.62 -6.43
CA GLY A 139 7.97 -4.14 -6.55
C GLY A 139 8.13 -5.54 -5.96
N MET A 140 9.25 -5.79 -5.26
CA MET A 140 9.63 -7.09 -4.69
C MET A 140 8.52 -7.67 -3.80
N ASP A 141 8.60 -8.97 -3.46
CA ASP A 141 7.68 -9.67 -2.54
C ASP A 141 7.33 -8.87 -1.27
N GLY A 142 6.13 -9.15 -0.72
CA GLY A 142 5.58 -8.39 0.40
C GLY A 142 6.56 -8.31 1.55
N PHE A 143 6.84 -7.09 2.03
CA PHE A 143 7.84 -6.82 3.06
C PHE A 143 7.65 -7.72 4.29
N LEU A 144 6.39 -7.93 4.67
CA LEU A 144 6.00 -8.75 5.81
C LEU A 144 6.37 -10.23 5.70
N ASN A 145 6.62 -10.76 4.50
CA ASN A 145 7.09 -12.14 4.35
C ASN A 145 8.50 -12.30 4.94
N ASP A 146 9.31 -11.24 4.96
CA ASP A 146 10.67 -11.24 5.47
C ASP A 146 10.79 -10.61 6.88
N TRP A 147 9.65 -10.25 7.49
CA TRP A 147 9.61 -9.65 8.82
C TRP A 147 8.94 -10.60 9.83
N PRO A 148 9.70 -11.56 10.41
CA PRO A 148 9.12 -12.66 11.19
C PRO A 148 8.47 -12.23 12.52
N GLN A 149 8.82 -11.05 13.05
CA GLN A 149 8.31 -10.59 14.35
C GLN A 149 6.99 -9.80 14.27
N SER A 150 6.34 -9.72 13.11
CA SER A 150 5.09 -8.97 12.96
C SER A 150 3.87 -9.78 13.43
N PRO A 151 3.01 -9.25 14.33
CA PRO A 151 1.73 -9.88 14.67
C PRO A 151 0.85 -10.13 13.45
N VAL A 152 0.94 -9.29 12.42
CA VAL A 152 0.20 -9.46 11.16
C VAL A 152 0.72 -10.66 10.37
N LYS A 153 2.02 -10.93 10.40
CA LYS A 153 2.58 -12.13 9.76
C LYS A 153 2.04 -13.40 10.42
N LEU A 154 1.98 -13.42 11.75
CA LEU A 154 1.36 -14.53 12.49
C LEU A 154 -0.12 -14.70 12.15
N ALA A 155 -0.88 -13.60 12.05
CA ALA A 155 -2.28 -13.64 11.63
C ALA A 155 -2.46 -14.19 10.21
N LEU A 156 -1.59 -13.80 9.27
CA LEU A 156 -1.58 -14.34 7.91
C LEU A 156 -1.26 -15.85 7.89
N ASP A 157 -0.35 -16.31 8.74
CA ASP A 157 -0.04 -17.74 8.86
C ASP A 157 -1.24 -18.54 9.40
N ARG A 158 -1.96 -18.01 10.39
CA ARG A 158 -3.22 -18.59 10.86
C ARG A 158 -4.28 -18.62 9.75
N CYS A 159 -4.43 -17.53 9.00
CA CYS A 159 -5.37 -17.47 7.88
C CYS A 159 -5.05 -18.50 6.80
N SER A 160 -3.77 -18.69 6.49
CA SER A 160 -3.30 -19.72 5.56
C SER A 160 -3.67 -21.13 6.04
N ALA A 161 -3.48 -21.42 7.33
CA ALA A 161 -3.86 -22.69 7.94
C ALA A 161 -5.38 -22.93 7.89
N LEU A 162 -6.18 -21.91 8.22
CA LEU A 162 -7.65 -21.98 8.13
C LEU A 162 -8.14 -22.22 6.70
N TRP A 163 -7.53 -21.54 5.72
CA TRP A 163 -7.82 -21.77 4.30
C TRP A 163 -7.51 -23.20 3.89
N ARG A 164 -6.31 -23.68 4.23
CA ARG A 164 -5.86 -25.03 3.91
C ARG A 164 -6.82 -26.08 4.47
N ASP A 165 -7.22 -25.94 5.74
CA ASP A 165 -8.17 -26.85 6.38
C ASP A 165 -9.53 -26.85 5.66
N ARG A 166 -10.07 -25.66 5.35
CA ARG A 166 -11.32 -25.52 4.57
C ARG A 166 -11.24 -26.23 3.21
N VAL A 167 -10.16 -26.05 2.47
CA VAL A 167 -10.00 -26.63 1.12
C VAL A 167 -9.82 -28.14 1.17
N ILE A 168 -9.06 -28.66 2.13
CA ILE A 168 -8.86 -30.12 2.27
C ILE A 168 -10.16 -30.83 2.68
N ASN A 169 -10.97 -30.19 3.50
CA ASN A 169 -12.22 -30.76 4.03
C ASN A 169 -13.44 -30.53 3.12
N ASP A 170 -13.30 -29.84 1.99
CA ASP A 170 -14.36 -29.65 1.00
C ASP A 170 -14.08 -30.52 -0.25
N PRO A 171 -14.75 -31.68 -0.40
CA PRO A 171 -14.57 -32.57 -1.55
C PRO A 171 -14.95 -31.94 -2.90
N SER A 172 -15.70 -30.82 -2.88
CA SER A 172 -16.12 -30.10 -4.08
C SER A 172 -15.16 -28.96 -4.47
N SER A 173 -14.14 -28.69 -3.64
CA SER A 173 -13.18 -27.62 -3.88
C SER A 173 -12.14 -28.00 -4.92
N ASN A 174 -11.95 -27.12 -5.91
CA ASN A 174 -10.85 -27.19 -6.87
C ASN A 174 -9.69 -26.24 -6.49
N ALA A 175 -9.74 -25.63 -5.31
CA ALA A 175 -8.73 -24.69 -4.87
C ALA A 175 -7.41 -25.38 -4.50
N ASN A 176 -6.31 -24.65 -4.60
CA ASN A 176 -5.02 -25.14 -4.15
C ASN A 176 -4.89 -24.97 -2.61
N PRO A 177 -4.76 -26.07 -1.82
CA PRO A 177 -4.59 -26.00 -0.36
C PRO A 177 -3.21 -25.45 0.07
N ALA A 178 -2.29 -25.27 -0.87
CA ALA A 178 -1.01 -24.60 -0.67
C ALA A 178 -0.99 -23.17 -1.28
N ALA A 179 -2.14 -22.64 -1.70
CA ALA A 179 -2.22 -21.27 -2.19
C ALA A 179 -1.79 -20.30 -1.08
N GLY A 180 -0.83 -19.43 -1.40
CA GLY A 180 -0.52 -18.27 -0.57
C GLY A 180 -1.62 -17.20 -0.67
N HIS A 181 -1.53 -16.20 0.19
CA HIS A 181 -2.39 -15.01 0.15
C HIS A 181 -2.43 -14.41 -1.26
N LYS A 182 -3.61 -14.09 -1.80
CA LYS A 182 -3.83 -13.62 -3.19
C LYS A 182 -2.82 -12.58 -3.68
N ASN A 183 -2.55 -11.57 -2.84
CA ASN A 183 -1.62 -10.47 -3.14
C ASN A 183 -0.26 -10.61 -2.45
N LYS A 184 0.17 -11.82 -2.06
CA LYS A 184 1.49 -12.09 -1.45
C LYS A 184 1.84 -11.16 -0.26
N ALA A 185 0.88 -10.91 0.62
CA ALA A 185 1.01 -9.97 1.75
C ALA A 185 1.36 -8.50 1.37
N LYS A 186 0.94 -8.03 0.18
CA LYS A 186 1.15 -6.65 -0.30
C LYS A 186 -0.07 -5.73 -0.18
N CYS A 187 -1.17 -6.20 0.42
CA CYS A 187 -2.40 -5.41 0.54
C CYS A 187 -2.20 -4.20 1.47
N GLY A 188 -3.00 -3.14 1.27
CA GLY A 188 -2.90 -1.95 2.11
C GLY A 188 -3.40 -2.21 3.53
N GLU A 189 -4.36 -3.12 3.72
CA GLU A 189 -4.81 -3.62 5.02
C GLU A 189 -3.65 -4.29 5.78
N VAL A 190 -2.93 -5.17 5.09
CA VAL A 190 -1.77 -5.88 5.63
C VAL A 190 -0.68 -4.89 6.08
N ASN A 191 -0.37 -3.89 5.24
CA ASN A 191 0.64 -2.90 5.55
C ASN A 191 0.21 -1.95 6.69
N SER A 192 -1.01 -1.44 6.66
CA SER A 192 -1.52 -0.53 7.69
C SER A 192 -1.66 -1.20 9.06
N PHE A 193 -2.10 -2.46 9.12
CA PHE A 193 -2.12 -3.21 10.38
C PHE A 193 -0.71 -3.47 10.90
N HIS A 194 0.26 -3.71 10.01
CA HIS A 194 1.65 -3.80 10.44
C HIS A 194 2.13 -2.48 11.03
N GLN A 195 1.88 -1.35 10.37
CA GLN A 195 2.22 -0.02 10.90
C GLN A 195 1.57 0.23 12.25
N TYR A 196 0.32 -0.19 12.47
CA TYR A 196 -0.31 -0.14 13.79
C TYR A 196 0.53 -0.88 14.85
N TYR A 197 0.91 -2.13 14.59
CA TYR A 197 1.73 -2.92 15.53
C TYR A 197 3.19 -2.45 15.64
N MET A 198 3.64 -1.54 14.78
CA MET A 198 4.95 -0.90 14.93
C MET A 198 4.96 0.18 16.01
N THR A 199 3.79 0.69 16.41
CA THR A 199 3.64 1.73 17.43
C THR A 199 2.74 1.32 18.60
N HIS A 200 1.94 0.26 18.44
CA HIS A 200 0.98 -0.21 19.43
C HIS A 200 1.21 -1.67 19.82
N THR A 201 0.82 -2.02 21.05
CA THR A 201 0.87 -3.39 21.57
C THR A 201 -0.49 -4.01 21.79
N THR A 202 -1.54 -3.20 21.95
CA THR A 202 -2.92 -3.68 22.05
C THR A 202 -3.30 -4.42 20.77
N PRO A 203 -3.89 -5.62 20.82
CA PRO A 203 -4.40 -6.28 19.62
C PRO A 203 -5.50 -5.44 18.96
N ILE A 204 -5.47 -5.32 17.63
CA ILE A 204 -6.50 -4.57 16.86
C ILE A 204 -7.92 -5.06 17.20
N SER A 205 -8.08 -6.36 17.43
CA SER A 205 -9.35 -6.99 17.79
C SER A 205 -9.91 -6.59 19.15
N GLU A 206 -9.08 -6.00 20.01
CA GLU A 206 -9.40 -5.59 21.38
C GLU A 206 -9.58 -4.06 21.51
N VAL A 207 -9.32 -3.29 20.45
CA VAL A 207 -9.49 -1.83 20.46
C VAL A 207 -10.97 -1.46 20.48
N ASP A 208 -11.34 -0.58 21.40
CA ASP A 208 -12.68 -0.02 21.55
C ASP A 208 -12.64 1.53 21.57
N PRO A 209 -13.45 2.24 20.76
CA PRO A 209 -14.36 1.74 19.72
C PRO A 209 -13.66 0.94 18.62
N LYS A 210 -14.40 -0.03 18.05
CA LYS A 210 -13.91 -0.94 17.00
C LYS A 210 -13.16 -0.20 15.89
N VAL A 211 -11.97 -0.68 15.55
CA VAL A 211 -11.15 -0.12 14.45
C VAL A 211 -11.92 -0.14 13.14
N ARG A 212 -11.87 0.99 12.42
CA ARG A 212 -12.56 1.15 11.12
C ARG A 212 -11.56 1.18 9.99
N VAL A 213 -11.86 0.42 8.93
CA VAL A 213 -10.94 0.18 7.82
C VAL A 213 -11.67 0.34 6.50
N THR A 214 -11.02 0.93 5.51
CA THR A 214 -11.47 0.80 4.12
C THR A 214 -10.32 0.98 3.16
N THR A 215 -10.46 0.40 1.97
CA THR A 215 -9.47 0.49 0.91
C THR A 215 -10.14 1.07 -0.32
N VAL A 216 -9.59 2.14 -0.89
CA VAL A 216 -10.10 2.74 -2.12
C VAL A 216 -9.19 2.47 -3.31
N LEU A 217 -9.80 2.29 -4.47
CA LEU A 217 -9.13 2.30 -5.75
C LEU A 217 -9.72 3.37 -6.68
N LYS A 218 -8.89 3.88 -7.57
CA LYS A 218 -9.33 4.77 -8.65
C LYS A 218 -9.80 3.94 -9.85
N VAL A 219 -10.99 4.23 -10.37
CA VAL A 219 -11.58 3.64 -11.57
C VAL A 219 -11.98 4.76 -12.51
N GLY A 220 -11.20 4.94 -13.58
CA GLY A 220 -11.36 6.11 -14.46
C GLY A 220 -11.08 7.41 -13.70
N ARG A 221 -12.09 8.28 -13.57
CA ARG A 221 -12.02 9.53 -12.81
C ARG A 221 -12.60 9.42 -11.40
N ASP A 222 -13.25 8.31 -11.09
CA ASP A 222 -13.95 8.09 -9.83
C ASP A 222 -13.18 7.14 -8.89
N TYR A 223 -13.71 7.00 -7.68
CA TYR A 223 -13.16 6.12 -6.66
C TYR A 223 -14.22 5.18 -6.10
N LYS A 224 -13.82 3.92 -5.95
CA LYS A 224 -14.62 2.87 -5.34
C LYS A 224 -13.92 2.33 -4.11
N ILE A 225 -14.69 1.85 -3.15
CA ILE A 225 -14.15 1.00 -2.10
C ILE A 225 -13.97 -0.39 -2.69
N LEU A 226 -12.79 -0.96 -2.45
CA LEU A 226 -12.46 -2.33 -2.79
C LEU A 226 -12.77 -3.20 -1.57
N ALA A 227 -13.54 -4.27 -1.73
CA ALA A 227 -13.65 -5.27 -0.68
C ALA A 227 -12.28 -5.93 -0.40
N PRO A 228 -12.02 -6.45 0.80
CA PRO A 228 -10.79 -7.19 1.09
C PRO A 228 -10.60 -8.30 0.06
N CYS A 229 -9.37 -8.50 -0.45
CA CYS A 229 -9.16 -9.55 -1.43
C CYS A 229 -9.50 -10.93 -0.84
N GLY A 230 -9.99 -11.85 -1.69
CA GLY A 230 -10.63 -13.08 -1.22
C GLY A 230 -12.11 -12.90 -0.89
N THR A 231 -12.69 -11.75 -1.21
CA THR A 231 -14.13 -11.50 -1.22
C THR A 231 -14.63 -11.41 -2.67
N ASP A 232 -15.71 -12.11 -2.99
CA ASP A 232 -16.33 -12.11 -4.30
C ASP A 232 -17.21 -10.85 -4.52
N LYS A 233 -17.78 -10.73 -5.72
CA LYS A 233 -18.64 -9.59 -6.10
C LYS A 233 -19.93 -9.45 -5.28
N ASN A 234 -20.33 -10.50 -4.55
CA ASN A 234 -21.52 -10.52 -3.71
C ASN A 234 -21.18 -10.29 -2.23
N GLY A 235 -19.91 -10.03 -1.91
CA GLY A 235 -19.46 -9.86 -0.52
C GLY A 235 -19.19 -11.18 0.22
N GLN A 236 -19.09 -12.30 -0.48
CA GLN A 236 -18.87 -13.63 0.11
C GLN A 236 -17.39 -14.06 0.01
N ASP A 237 -16.98 -15.03 0.83
CA ASP A 237 -15.63 -15.62 0.73
C ASP A 237 -15.43 -16.26 -0.66
N GLU A 238 -14.33 -15.91 -1.34
CA GLU A 238 -13.89 -16.53 -2.59
C GLU A 238 -13.59 -18.03 -2.40
N LYS A 239 -13.94 -18.83 -3.40
CA LYS A 239 -13.77 -20.29 -3.36
C LYS A 239 -12.42 -20.76 -3.87
N GLU A 240 -11.75 -19.99 -4.72
CA GLU A 240 -10.52 -20.42 -5.40
C GLU A 240 -9.24 -19.90 -4.74
N PHE A 241 -9.35 -18.80 -3.97
CA PHE A 241 -8.22 -18.18 -3.29
C PHE A 241 -8.67 -17.46 -2.03
N TRP A 242 -7.75 -17.27 -1.09
CA TRP A 242 -7.96 -16.48 0.12
C TRP A 242 -7.16 -15.17 0.09
N GLY A 243 -7.55 -14.23 0.95
CA GLY A 243 -6.83 -12.98 1.08
C GLY A 243 -7.13 -12.24 2.38
N CYS A 244 -7.23 -10.92 2.27
CA CYS A 244 -7.48 -10.03 3.40
C CYS A 244 -8.88 -10.21 3.99
N ASN A 245 -9.82 -10.87 3.31
CA ASN A 245 -11.12 -11.23 3.89
C ASN A 245 -10.96 -12.02 5.21
N LEU A 246 -10.01 -12.96 5.25
CA LEU A 246 -9.72 -13.72 6.47
C LEU A 246 -9.01 -12.86 7.52
N LEU A 247 -8.07 -12.00 7.10
CA LEU A 247 -7.31 -11.13 8.00
C LEU A 247 -8.21 -10.09 8.66
N VAL A 248 -9.05 -9.40 7.89
CA VAL A 248 -10.02 -8.40 8.37
C VAL A 248 -10.99 -9.02 9.38
N ARG A 249 -11.40 -10.28 9.15
CA ARG A 249 -12.22 -11.05 10.09
C ARG A 249 -11.46 -11.43 11.36
N ASP A 250 -10.23 -11.94 11.24
CA ASP A 250 -9.35 -12.30 12.37
C ASP A 250 -9.05 -11.08 13.27
N GLN A 251 -8.82 -9.91 12.67
CA GLN A 251 -8.57 -8.66 13.41
C GLN A 251 -9.85 -8.01 13.94
N ASN A 252 -11.04 -8.57 13.66
CA ASN A 252 -12.33 -8.05 14.10
C ASN A 252 -12.47 -6.54 13.90
N VAL A 253 -12.31 -6.06 12.67
CA VAL A 253 -12.48 -4.62 12.33
C VAL A 253 -13.84 -4.34 11.71
N HIS A 254 -14.27 -3.08 11.72
CA HIS A 254 -15.40 -2.61 10.90
C HIS A 254 -14.88 -2.20 9.52
N TYR A 255 -15.18 -2.99 8.50
CA TYR A 255 -14.79 -2.67 7.14
C TYR A 255 -15.90 -1.85 6.45
N ILE A 256 -15.60 -0.60 6.09
CA ILE A 256 -16.56 0.29 5.43
C ILE A 256 -16.77 -0.21 4.00
N GLY A 257 -18.02 -0.44 3.61
CA GLY A 257 -18.42 -1.01 2.31
C GLY A 257 -18.63 0.01 1.19
N GLU A 258 -18.81 -0.48 -0.04
CA GLU A 258 -18.92 0.33 -1.26
C GLU A 258 -20.12 1.31 -1.28
N ASP A 259 -21.18 1.00 -0.55
CA ASP A 259 -22.40 1.82 -0.51
C ASP A 259 -22.23 3.13 0.30
N GLU A 260 -21.15 3.27 1.07
CA GLU A 260 -20.92 4.46 1.90
C GLU A 260 -20.63 5.70 1.05
N ILE A 261 -21.47 6.72 1.10
CA ILE A 261 -21.31 7.92 0.26
C ILE A 261 -20.16 8.79 0.79
N ALA A 262 -19.22 9.17 -0.07
CA ALA A 262 -18.13 10.06 0.29
C ALA A 262 -18.64 11.43 0.76
N LYS A 263 -18.13 11.91 1.90
CA LYS A 263 -18.51 13.20 2.51
C LYS A 263 -17.27 14.07 2.67
N GLY A 264 -17.42 15.36 2.36
CA GLY A 264 -16.35 16.34 2.53
C GLY A 264 -15.86 16.41 3.99
N PHE A 265 -14.58 16.73 4.16
CA PHE A 265 -13.95 16.90 5.46
C PHE A 265 -13.04 18.13 5.47
N ALA A 266 -12.75 18.64 6.65
CA ALA A 266 -11.74 19.67 6.86
C ALA A 266 -10.92 19.27 8.09
N LEU A 267 -9.61 19.07 7.92
CA LEU A 267 -8.74 18.53 8.97
C LEU A 267 -8.73 19.35 10.25
N HIS A 268 -8.95 20.67 10.19
CA HIS A 268 -9.03 21.54 11.35
C HIS A 268 -10.37 21.49 12.10
N LYS A 269 -11.40 20.84 11.53
CA LYS A 269 -12.75 20.75 12.11
C LYS A 269 -13.06 19.37 12.65
N ILE A 270 -12.65 18.32 11.93
CA ILE A 270 -12.98 16.94 12.30
C ILE A 270 -12.11 16.52 13.49
N ALA A 271 -12.71 15.78 14.44
CA ALA A 271 -12.04 15.25 15.62
C ALA A 271 -11.14 16.28 16.34
N GLY A 272 -11.64 17.51 16.52
CA GLY A 272 -10.93 18.58 17.22
C GLY A 272 -9.68 19.11 16.51
N GLY A 273 -9.41 18.71 15.27
CA GLY A 273 -8.22 19.09 14.53
C GLY A 273 -7.09 18.05 14.58
N VAL A 274 -6.25 18.04 13.54
CA VAL A 274 -5.01 17.26 13.55
C VAL A 274 -4.00 17.92 14.51
N ARG A 275 -3.56 17.15 15.49
CA ARG A 275 -2.54 17.52 16.48
C ARG A 275 -1.13 17.34 15.93
N ARG A 276 -0.86 16.20 15.31
CA ARG A 276 0.45 15.87 14.70
C ARG A 276 0.28 15.07 13.42
N THR A 277 1.26 15.21 12.54
CA THR A 277 1.35 14.49 11.28
C THR A 277 2.75 13.91 11.15
N GLY A 278 2.84 12.67 10.70
CA GLY A 278 4.11 12.01 10.45
C GLY A 278 3.96 10.78 9.55
N GLN A 279 4.95 9.88 9.63
CA GLN A 279 4.94 8.61 8.92
C GLN A 279 5.51 7.51 9.81
N ILE A 280 4.71 6.47 10.08
CA ILE A 280 5.19 5.22 10.68
C ILE A 280 5.96 4.45 9.59
N GLN A 281 7.27 4.25 9.81
CA GLN A 281 8.10 3.49 8.89
C GLN A 281 7.81 1.98 8.99
N MET A 282 7.82 1.28 7.86
CA MET A 282 7.61 -0.18 7.83
C MET A 282 8.76 -0.95 8.48
N CYS A 283 9.99 -0.42 8.45
CA CYS A 283 11.19 -1.18 8.81
C CYS A 283 11.76 -0.90 10.21
N THR A 284 11.15 0.01 11.00
CA THR A 284 11.72 0.44 12.29
C THR A 284 10.65 0.56 13.34
N ARG A 285 10.72 -0.27 14.39
CA ARG A 285 9.73 -0.28 15.48
C ARG A 285 9.85 0.96 16.34
N ASN A 286 8.70 1.49 16.80
CA ASN A 286 8.59 2.68 17.63
C ASN A 286 9.27 3.92 17.03
N HIS A 287 9.38 3.98 15.70
CA HIS A 287 9.99 5.09 15.00
C HIS A 287 8.99 5.74 14.04
N ILE A 288 8.57 6.94 14.40
CA ILE A 288 7.70 7.80 13.61
C ILE A 288 8.56 8.96 13.16
N ILE A 289 8.53 9.26 11.87
CA ILE A 289 9.13 10.48 11.34
C ILE A 289 8.03 11.55 11.38
N TRP A 290 8.12 12.48 12.33
CA TRP A 290 7.18 13.59 12.45
C TRP A 290 7.54 14.75 11.51
N ASP A 291 6.55 15.55 11.12
CA ASP A 291 6.75 16.67 10.18
C ASP A 291 7.27 17.95 10.85
N ASP A 292 7.15 18.04 12.16
CA ASP A 292 7.56 19.16 13.00
C ASP A 292 8.97 18.99 13.62
N GLU A 293 9.64 17.88 13.30
CA GLU A 293 10.99 17.52 13.75
C GLU A 293 12.00 17.52 12.59
#